data_AF-A0A965XJR0-F1
#
_entry.id   AF-A0A965XJR0-F1
#
_cell.length_a   1.000
_cell.length_b   1.000
_cell.length_c   1.000
_cell.angle_alpha   90.00
_cell.angle_beta   90.00
_cell.angle_gamma   90.00
#
_symmetry.space_group_name_H-M   'P 1'
#
loop_
_entity.id
_entity.type
_entity.pdbx_description
1 polymer ?
#
loop_
_entity_poly.entity_id
_entity_poly.type
_entity_poly.pdbx_seq_one_letter_code
_entity_poly.pdbx_strand_id
1 'polypeptide(L)'
;MSDNKFPEGFAPVSPDSDFGKMMEKFKGIDMSSFGATSYNLANNISSQFEVQEREIERSMQAVQRERERKEAAEAAYREETIRSLRAIEQNTANLYTLVDLISKSNEQQDELIEIIAEVLTIAKAKNQAEAKSVYTKVMGRITQTIKDAETLAKIAGYATAVWNLAQPIIEKLPQIGG
;
A
#
# COMPACT_ATOMS: atom_id res chain seq x y z
N MET A 1 5.64 -73.57 43.80
CA MET A 1 4.24 -73.55 43.35
C MET A 1 3.55 -72.53 44.23
N SER A 2 3.15 -71.39 43.65
CA SER A 2 2.63 -70.24 44.40
C SER A 2 1.12 -70.19 44.19
N ASP A 3 0.36 -70.44 45.25
CA ASP A 3 -1.09 -70.33 45.25
C ASP A 3 -1.51 -68.87 45.08
N ASN A 4 -2.10 -68.54 43.93
CA ASN A 4 -2.79 -67.26 43.72
C ASN A 4 -4.15 -67.30 44.44
N LYS A 5 -4.15 -66.96 45.73
CA LYS A 5 -5.39 -66.63 46.43
C LYS A 5 -5.85 -65.23 46.03
N PHE A 6 -7.04 -65.14 45.44
CA PHE A 6 -7.73 -63.88 45.21
C PHE A 6 -8.00 -63.17 46.55
N PRO A 7 -7.95 -61.82 46.61
CA PRO A 7 -8.19 -61.07 47.85
C PRO A 7 -9.59 -61.35 48.41
N GLU A 8 -9.70 -61.53 49.73
CA GLU A 8 -10.97 -61.77 50.42
C GLU A 8 -11.95 -60.62 50.16
N GLY A 9 -13.11 -60.97 49.58
CA GLY A 9 -14.18 -60.03 49.24
C GLY A 9 -14.64 -60.06 47.78
N PHE A 10 -13.89 -60.70 46.88
CA PHE A 10 -14.29 -60.87 45.48
C PHE A 10 -14.62 -62.34 45.19
N ALA A 11 -15.92 -62.66 45.07
CA ALA A 11 -16.38 -63.92 44.50
C ALA A 11 -16.43 -63.80 42.95
N PRO A 12 -15.99 -64.82 42.20
CA PRO A 12 -16.21 -64.85 40.76
C PRO A 12 -17.71 -64.76 40.46
N VAL A 13 -18.08 -63.92 39.49
CA VAL A 13 -19.47 -63.79 39.05
C VAL A 13 -19.97 -65.16 38.61
N SER A 14 -21.03 -65.65 39.27
CA SER A 14 -21.64 -66.91 38.88
C SER A 14 -22.22 -66.82 37.46
N PRO A 15 -21.93 -67.78 36.56
CA PRO A 15 -22.51 -67.83 35.22
C PRO A 15 -24.04 -67.78 35.22
N ASP A 16 -24.67 -68.34 36.27
CA ASP A 16 -26.11 -68.45 36.39
C ASP A 16 -26.79 -67.18 36.97
N SER A 17 -25.99 -66.22 37.43
CA SER A 17 -26.50 -64.92 37.89
C SER A 17 -27.03 -64.09 36.72
N ASP A 18 -27.95 -63.16 36.99
CA ASP A 18 -28.51 -62.28 35.95
C ASP A 18 -27.42 -61.48 35.22
N PHE A 19 -26.39 -61.07 35.94
CA PHE A 19 -25.22 -60.42 35.34
C PHE A 19 -24.38 -61.41 34.50
N GLY A 20 -24.22 -62.65 34.95
CA GLY A 20 -23.54 -63.72 34.18
C GLY A 20 -24.23 -64.03 32.86
N LYS A 21 -25.56 -64.18 32.87
CA LYS A 21 -26.38 -64.40 31.66
C LYS A 21 -26.40 -63.18 30.74
N MET A 22 -26.36 -61.97 31.30
CA MET A 22 -26.23 -60.75 30.50
C MET A 22 -24.89 -60.71 29.78
N MET A 23 -23.80 -61.01 30.47
CA MET A 23 -22.46 -61.06 29.89
C MET A 23 -22.32 -62.14 28.81
N GLU A 24 -22.99 -63.29 28.94
CA GLU A 24 -23.07 -64.28 27.85
C GLU A 24 -23.75 -63.73 26.59
N LYS A 25 -24.83 -62.96 26.72
CA LYS A 25 -25.49 -62.33 25.55
C LYS A 25 -24.57 -61.32 24.85
N PHE A 26 -23.70 -60.64 25.59
CA PHE A 26 -22.74 -59.68 25.03
C PHE A 26 -21.51 -60.35 24.37
N LYS A 27 -21.14 -61.57 24.78
CA LYS A 27 -20.02 -62.31 24.15
C LYS A 27 -20.24 -62.60 22.66
N GLY A 28 -21.50 -62.68 22.21
CA GLY A 28 -21.86 -62.90 20.81
C GLY A 28 -21.91 -61.64 19.95
N ILE A 29 -21.72 -60.45 20.54
CA ILE A 29 -21.75 -59.18 19.81
C ILE A 29 -20.33 -58.85 19.35
N ASP A 30 -20.12 -58.82 18.03
CA ASP A 30 -18.83 -58.47 17.44
C ASP A 30 -18.54 -56.96 17.57
N MET A 31 -17.83 -56.61 18.63
CA MET A 31 -17.38 -55.25 18.95
C MET A 31 -16.34 -54.70 17.96
N SER A 32 -15.77 -55.54 17.09
CA SER A 32 -14.77 -55.09 16.11
C SER A 32 -15.41 -54.19 15.05
N SER A 33 -16.66 -54.47 14.67
CA SER A 33 -17.45 -53.66 13.74
C SER A 33 -17.76 -52.25 14.29
N PHE A 34 -17.98 -52.15 15.60
CA PHE A 34 -18.27 -50.88 16.29
C PHE A 34 -17.02 -50.02 16.44
N GLY A 35 -15.88 -50.64 16.78
CA GLY A 35 -14.57 -49.99 16.74
C GLY A 35 -14.23 -49.49 15.34
N ALA A 36 -14.32 -50.34 14.32
CA ALA A 36 -14.01 -49.95 12.94
C ALA A 36 -14.89 -48.80 12.42
N THR A 37 -16.18 -48.76 12.77
CA THR A 37 -17.10 -47.68 12.36
C THR A 37 -16.76 -46.35 13.03
N SER A 38 -16.41 -46.37 14.31
CA SER A 38 -16.03 -45.16 15.07
C SER A 38 -14.68 -44.57 14.63
N TYR A 39 -13.67 -45.40 14.34
CA TYR A 39 -12.39 -44.91 13.79
C TYR A 39 -12.54 -44.31 12.40
N ASN A 40 -13.34 -44.91 11.53
CA ASN A 40 -13.59 -44.38 10.19
C ASN A 40 -14.38 -43.07 10.22
N LEU A 41 -15.34 -42.92 11.13
CA LEU A 41 -16.08 -41.67 11.31
C LEU A 41 -15.18 -40.54 11.84
N ALA A 42 -14.34 -40.83 12.85
CA ALA A 42 -13.39 -39.86 13.39
C ALA A 42 -12.38 -39.40 12.32
N ASN A 43 -11.82 -40.31 11.52
CA ASN A 43 -10.86 -39.97 10.46
C ASN A 43 -11.49 -39.14 9.32
N ASN A 44 -12.74 -39.42 8.94
CA ASN A 44 -13.46 -38.65 7.93
C ASN A 44 -13.83 -37.23 8.42
N ILE A 45 -14.15 -37.09 9.71
CA ILE A 45 -14.44 -35.78 10.31
C ILE A 45 -13.15 -34.94 10.42
N SER A 46 -12.06 -35.50 10.92
CA SER A 46 -10.78 -34.79 11.04
C SER A 46 -10.25 -34.31 9.67
N SER A 47 -10.33 -35.15 8.64
CA SER A 47 -9.92 -34.78 7.29
C SER A 47 -10.80 -33.70 6.65
N GLN A 48 -12.09 -33.65 6.96
CA GLN A 48 -12.97 -32.55 6.51
C GLN A 48 -12.65 -31.22 7.20
N PHE A 49 -12.35 -31.23 8.50
CA PHE A 49 -11.96 -30.03 9.24
C PHE A 49 -10.64 -29.44 8.73
N GLU A 50 -9.62 -30.25 8.47
CA GLU A 50 -8.35 -29.77 7.93
C GLU A 50 -8.46 -29.14 6.53
N VAL A 51 -9.36 -29.66 5.68
CA VAL A 51 -9.62 -29.10 4.36
C VAL A 51 -10.34 -27.76 4.48
N GLN A 52 -11.33 -27.69 5.36
CA GLN A 52 -12.10 -26.46 5.62
C GLN A 52 -11.23 -25.36 6.26
N GLU A 53 -10.34 -25.70 7.20
CA GLU A 53 -9.41 -24.74 7.80
C GLU A 53 -8.46 -24.14 6.75
N ARG A 54 -7.88 -24.97 5.89
CA ARG A 54 -7.01 -24.48 4.79
C ARG A 54 -7.75 -23.60 3.81
N GLU A 55 -9.04 -23.86 3.56
CA GLU A 55 -9.86 -23.05 2.67
C GLU A 55 -10.22 -21.70 3.31
N ILE A 56 -10.54 -21.70 4.61
CA ILE A 56 -10.75 -20.48 5.40
C ILE A 56 -9.47 -19.64 5.45
N GLU A 57 -8.31 -20.23 5.73
CA GLU A 57 -7.02 -19.52 5.72
C GLU A 57 -6.71 -18.89 4.37
N ARG A 58 -6.93 -19.62 3.27
CA ARG A 58 -6.75 -19.10 1.91
C ARG A 58 -7.70 -17.94 1.62
N SER A 59 -8.97 -18.06 2.03
CA SER A 59 -9.97 -17.01 1.85
C SER A 59 -9.62 -15.76 2.67
N MET A 60 -9.19 -15.93 3.93
CA MET A 60 -8.75 -14.86 4.81
C MET A 60 -7.50 -14.15 4.26
N GLN A 61 -6.52 -14.90 3.75
CA GLN A 61 -5.35 -14.32 3.10
C GLN A 61 -5.70 -13.57 1.81
N ALA A 62 -6.68 -14.04 1.04
CA ALA A 62 -7.14 -13.36 -0.16
C ALA A 62 -7.85 -12.04 0.19
N VAL A 63 -8.74 -12.06 1.18
CA VAL A 63 -9.44 -10.87 1.69
C VAL A 63 -8.44 -9.86 2.27
N GLN A 64 -7.44 -10.33 3.02
CA GLN A 64 -6.41 -9.47 3.60
C GLN A 64 -5.58 -8.79 2.50
N ARG A 65 -5.14 -9.55 1.49
CA ARG A 65 -4.42 -9.00 0.33
C ARG A 65 -5.27 -8.02 -0.47
N GLU A 66 -6.57 -8.26 -0.60
CA GLU A 66 -7.47 -7.32 -1.27
C GLU A 66 -7.64 -6.03 -0.47
N ARG A 67 -7.78 -6.12 0.86
CA ARG A 67 -7.83 -4.96 1.76
C ARG A 67 -6.55 -4.14 1.68
N GLU A 68 -5.39 -4.78 1.80
CA GLU A 68 -4.09 -4.10 1.70
C GLU A 68 -3.92 -3.40 0.36
N ARG A 69 -4.36 -4.02 -0.75
CA ARG A 69 -4.34 -3.39 -2.07
C ARG A 69 -5.28 -2.20 -2.16
N LYS A 70 -6.50 -2.30 -1.62
CA LYS A 70 -7.46 -1.19 -1.58
C LYS A 70 -6.93 -0.03 -0.74
N GLU A 71 -6.40 -0.32 0.45
CA GLU A 71 -5.82 0.67 1.34
C GLU A 71 -4.60 1.35 0.70
N ALA A 72 -3.72 0.59 0.03
CA ALA A 72 -2.59 1.15 -0.70
C ALA A 72 -3.05 2.04 -1.88
N ALA A 73 -4.06 1.61 -2.63
CA ALA A 73 -4.62 2.40 -3.73
C ALA A 73 -5.29 3.69 -3.24
N GLU A 74 -6.05 3.62 -2.14
CA GLU A 74 -6.67 4.79 -1.51
C GLU A 74 -5.61 5.76 -0.95
N ALA A 75 -4.56 5.24 -0.32
CA ALA A 75 -3.45 6.04 0.18
C ALA A 75 -2.73 6.77 -0.96
N ALA A 76 -2.40 6.06 -2.05
CA ALA A 76 -1.78 6.66 -3.22
C ALA A 76 -2.66 7.75 -3.86
N TYR A 77 -3.97 7.50 -3.98
CA TYR A 77 -4.90 8.48 -4.52
C TYR A 77 -5.03 9.73 -3.63
N ARG A 78 -5.07 9.56 -2.31
CA ARG A 78 -5.08 10.68 -1.35
C ARG A 78 -3.79 11.48 -1.43
N GLU A 79 -2.65 10.82 -1.51
CA GLU A 79 -1.35 11.47 -1.66
C GLU A 79 -1.27 12.29 -2.95
N GLU A 80 -1.70 11.72 -4.07
CA GLU A 80 -1.77 12.41 -5.37
C GLU A 80 -2.71 13.62 -5.32
N THR A 81 -3.85 13.49 -4.65
CA THR A 81 -4.82 14.58 -4.46
C THR A 81 -4.21 15.72 -3.64
N ILE A 82 -3.56 15.40 -2.51
CA ILE A 82 -2.89 16.39 -1.65
C ILE A 82 -1.76 17.08 -2.42
N ARG A 83 -0.95 16.31 -3.17
CA ARG A 83 0.11 16.85 -4.01
C ARG A 83 -0.44 17.82 -5.05
N SER A 84 -1.55 17.47 -5.69
CA SER A 84 -2.23 18.32 -6.68
C SER A 84 -2.77 19.61 -6.04
N LEU A 85 -3.43 19.52 -4.88
CA LEU A 85 -3.94 20.68 -4.16
C LEU A 85 -2.81 21.63 -3.71
N ARG A 86 -1.71 21.08 -3.18
CA ARG A 86 -0.52 21.88 -2.82
C ARG A 86 0.10 22.54 -4.04
N ALA A 87 0.16 21.84 -5.17
CA ALA A 87 0.65 22.43 -6.41
C ALA A 87 -0.26 23.59 -6.87
N ILE A 88 -1.58 23.44 -6.79
CA ILE A 88 -2.53 24.52 -7.08
C ILE A 88 -2.30 25.71 -6.15
N GLU A 89 -2.28 25.48 -4.84
CA GLU A 89 -2.09 26.53 -3.83
C GLU A 89 -0.79 27.30 -4.08
N GLN A 90 0.32 26.59 -4.26
CA GLN A 90 1.63 27.17 -4.55
C GLN A 90 1.63 27.97 -5.87
N ASN A 91 0.95 27.49 -6.90
CA ASN A 91 0.83 28.19 -8.17
C ASN A 91 0.03 29.50 -8.04
N THR A 92 -1.12 29.47 -7.38
CA THR A 92 -1.92 30.70 -7.18
C THR A 92 -1.23 31.71 -6.27
N ALA A 93 -0.51 31.26 -5.23
CA ALA A 93 0.27 32.15 -4.37
C ALA A 93 1.41 32.84 -5.13
N ASN A 94 2.08 32.12 -6.04
CA ASN A 94 3.13 32.69 -6.87
C ASN A 94 2.61 33.79 -7.81
N LEU A 95 1.43 33.63 -8.41
CA LEU A 95 0.84 34.65 -9.29
C LEU A 95 0.54 35.97 -8.56
N TYR A 96 -0.01 35.92 -7.34
CA TYR A 96 -0.21 37.13 -6.53
C TYR A 96 1.10 37.81 -6.18
N THR A 97 2.14 37.03 -5.90
CA THR A 97 3.48 37.55 -5.61
C THR A 97 4.08 38.27 -6.82
N LEU A 98 3.87 37.77 -8.03
CA LEU A 98 4.32 38.44 -9.25
C LEU A 98 3.59 39.76 -9.49
N VAL A 99 2.27 39.78 -9.30
CA VAL A 99 1.47 41.02 -9.42
C VAL A 99 1.96 42.06 -8.41
N ASP A 100 2.22 41.66 -7.16
CA ASP A 100 2.77 42.53 -6.12
C ASP A 100 4.14 43.08 -6.50
N LEU A 101 5.06 42.23 -6.98
CA LEU A 101 6.41 42.63 -7.42
C LEU A 101 6.38 43.60 -8.61
N ILE A 102 5.56 43.31 -9.62
CA ILE A 102 5.35 44.20 -10.77
C ILE A 102 4.81 45.53 -10.24
N SER A 103 3.76 45.53 -9.42
CA SER A 103 3.13 46.78 -8.96
C SER A 103 4.05 47.68 -8.11
N LYS A 104 5.05 47.09 -7.42
CA LYS A 104 5.97 47.83 -6.53
C LYS A 104 7.25 48.30 -7.20
N SER A 105 7.68 47.68 -8.30
CA SER A 105 8.94 48.00 -8.97
C SER A 105 8.75 48.97 -10.14
N ASN A 106 8.60 50.27 -9.88
CA ASN A 106 8.36 51.24 -10.96
C ASN A 106 9.56 51.40 -11.94
N GLU A 107 10.80 51.15 -11.52
CA GLU A 107 11.99 51.31 -12.38
C GLU A 107 12.43 50.02 -13.10
N GLN A 108 12.05 48.84 -12.59
CA GLN A 108 12.44 47.55 -13.20
C GLN A 108 11.23 46.72 -13.66
N GLN A 109 10.05 47.33 -13.72
CA GLN A 109 8.79 46.68 -14.09
C GLN A 109 8.87 45.96 -15.43
N ASP A 110 9.41 46.63 -16.45
CA ASP A 110 9.55 46.08 -17.79
C ASP A 110 10.53 44.89 -17.82
N GLU A 111 11.65 44.99 -17.11
CA GLU A 111 12.63 43.90 -17.00
C GLU A 111 12.04 42.69 -16.24
N LEU A 112 11.28 42.95 -15.17
CA LEU A 112 10.56 41.94 -14.41
C LEU A 112 9.53 41.20 -15.28
N ILE A 113 8.72 41.94 -16.04
CA ILE A 113 7.73 41.38 -16.96
C ILE A 113 8.42 40.54 -18.04
N GLU A 114 9.54 41.02 -18.58
CA GLU A 114 10.29 40.29 -19.59
C GLU A 114 10.86 38.99 -19.04
N ILE A 115 11.43 39.01 -17.83
CA ILE A 115 11.91 37.81 -17.14
C ILE A 115 10.76 36.82 -16.90
N ILE A 116 9.61 37.29 -16.43
CA ILE A 116 8.42 36.44 -16.21
C ILE A 116 7.96 35.81 -17.53
N ALA A 117 7.96 36.57 -18.63
CA ALA A 117 7.61 36.06 -19.95
C ALA A 117 8.63 35.02 -20.43
N GLU A 118 9.94 35.27 -20.26
CA GLU A 118 11.00 34.32 -20.58
C GLU A 118 10.87 33.02 -19.78
N VAL A 119 10.56 33.09 -18.48
CA VAL A 119 10.28 31.90 -17.64
C VAL A 119 9.19 31.03 -18.28
N LEU A 120 8.10 31.63 -18.77
CA LEU A 120 7.00 30.87 -19.39
C LEU A 120 7.38 30.22 -20.73
N THR A 121 8.46 30.69 -21.39
CA THR A 121 8.93 30.06 -22.63
C THR A 121 9.56 28.68 -22.41
N ILE A 122 9.94 28.33 -21.18
CA ILE A 122 10.44 26.99 -20.82
C ILE A 122 9.46 25.90 -21.28
N ALA A 123 8.16 26.14 -21.08
CA ALA A 123 7.10 25.21 -21.47
C ALA A 123 6.93 25.05 -22.99
N LYS A 124 7.55 25.92 -23.80
CA LYS A 124 7.50 25.91 -25.27
C LYS A 124 8.74 25.29 -25.91
N ALA A 125 9.70 24.81 -25.12
CA ALA A 125 10.91 24.20 -25.64
C ALA A 125 10.60 22.99 -26.54
N LYS A 126 11.39 22.79 -27.59
CA LYS A 126 11.19 21.71 -28.58
C LYS A 126 11.92 20.42 -28.19
N ASN A 127 12.94 20.54 -27.34
CA ASN A 127 13.75 19.43 -26.86
C ASN A 127 14.23 19.69 -25.42
N GLN A 128 14.72 18.65 -24.76
CA GLN A 128 15.15 18.74 -23.36
C GLN A 128 16.34 19.68 -23.14
N ALA A 129 17.28 19.73 -24.08
CA ALA A 129 18.47 20.58 -23.99
C ALA A 129 18.10 22.06 -24.07
N GLU A 130 17.19 22.41 -24.99
CA GLU A 130 16.63 23.76 -25.12
C GLU A 130 15.93 24.18 -23.83
N ALA A 131 15.09 23.32 -23.23
CA ALA A 131 14.41 23.63 -21.98
C ALA A 131 15.40 23.96 -20.86
N LYS A 132 16.44 23.13 -20.68
CA LYS A 132 17.50 23.35 -19.67
C LYS A 132 18.29 24.63 -19.94
N SER A 133 18.59 24.91 -21.21
CA SER A 133 19.31 26.11 -21.62
C SER A 133 18.51 27.37 -21.31
N VAL A 134 17.21 27.40 -21.67
CA VAL A 134 16.31 28.52 -21.36
C VAL A 134 16.22 28.75 -19.85
N TYR A 135 16.00 27.70 -19.06
CA TYR A 135 15.95 27.81 -17.60
C TYR A 135 17.24 28.40 -17.02
N THR A 136 18.39 27.90 -17.47
CA THR A 136 19.70 28.37 -17.01
C THR A 136 19.93 29.84 -17.37
N LYS A 137 19.57 30.24 -18.60
CA LYS A 137 19.66 31.63 -19.08
C LYS A 137 18.82 32.56 -18.21
N VAL A 138 17.57 32.18 -17.96
CA VAL A 138 16.63 32.96 -17.16
C VAL A 138 17.11 33.11 -15.72
N MET A 139 17.58 32.02 -15.10
CA MET A 139 18.14 32.07 -13.75
C MET A 139 19.37 32.98 -13.68
N GLY A 140 20.26 32.93 -14.69
CA GLY A 140 21.37 33.86 -14.81
C GLY A 140 20.90 35.31 -14.87
N ARG A 141 19.92 35.62 -15.72
CA ARG A 141 19.35 36.96 -15.87
C ARG A 141 18.73 37.48 -14.58
N ILE A 142 17.95 36.65 -13.87
CA ILE A 142 17.37 36.99 -12.55
C ILE A 142 18.47 37.45 -11.59
N THR A 143 19.56 36.67 -11.45
CA THR A 143 20.65 37.00 -10.52
C THR A 143 21.47 38.23 -10.93
N GLN A 144 21.49 38.57 -12.23
CA GLN A 144 22.24 39.72 -12.74
C GLN A 144 21.45 41.02 -12.63
N THR A 145 20.16 40.99 -12.96
CA THR A 145 19.28 42.16 -13.01
C THR A 145 18.75 42.56 -11.64
N ILE A 146 18.38 41.58 -10.82
CA ILE A 146 17.70 41.84 -9.54
C ILE A 146 18.74 41.90 -8.43
N LYS A 147 18.84 43.07 -7.78
CA LYS A 147 19.79 43.30 -6.67
C LYS A 147 19.15 43.11 -5.29
N ASP A 148 17.84 43.33 -5.20
CA ASP A 148 17.10 43.10 -3.97
C ASP A 148 16.92 41.59 -3.72
N ALA A 149 17.37 41.14 -2.54
CA ALA A 149 17.40 39.73 -2.20
C ALA A 149 16.00 39.11 -2.10
N GLU A 150 15.02 39.86 -1.60
CA GLU A 150 13.64 39.40 -1.45
C GLU A 150 12.99 39.19 -2.83
N THR A 151 13.13 40.18 -3.71
CA THR A 151 12.64 40.15 -5.09
C THR A 151 13.30 39.04 -5.89
N LEU A 152 14.62 38.86 -5.72
CA LEU A 152 15.37 37.78 -6.35
C LEU A 152 14.81 36.42 -5.92
N ALA A 153 14.64 36.21 -4.61
CA ALA A 153 14.13 34.95 -4.08
C ALA A 153 12.73 34.61 -4.61
N LYS A 154 11.85 35.61 -4.69
CA LYS A 154 10.48 35.46 -5.21
C LYS A 154 10.46 35.09 -6.70
N ILE A 155 11.22 35.78 -7.55
CA ILE A 155 11.24 35.51 -9.00
C ILE A 155 11.95 34.18 -9.29
N ALA A 156 13.05 33.87 -8.60
CA ALA A 156 13.74 32.59 -8.70
C ALA A 156 12.82 31.42 -8.27
N GLY A 157 12.05 31.62 -7.19
CA GLY A 157 11.04 30.66 -6.74
C GLY A 157 9.96 30.43 -7.80
N TYR A 158 9.49 31.50 -8.45
CA TYR A 158 8.54 31.38 -9.57
C TYR A 158 9.14 30.61 -10.76
N ALA A 159 10.36 30.94 -11.18
CA ALA A 159 11.05 30.24 -12.27
C ALA A 159 11.18 28.74 -11.98
N THR A 160 11.52 28.39 -10.73
CA THR A 160 11.60 27.01 -10.27
C THR A 160 10.23 26.31 -10.30
N ALA A 161 9.17 27.00 -9.91
CA ALA A 161 7.82 26.44 -9.97
C ALA A 161 7.40 26.14 -11.41
N VAL A 162 7.64 27.07 -12.35
CA VAL A 162 7.33 26.85 -13.78
C VAL A 162 8.16 25.71 -14.36
N TRP A 163 9.43 25.60 -14.00
CA TRP A 163 10.28 24.46 -14.39
C TRP A 163 9.68 23.13 -13.93
N ASN A 164 9.31 23.03 -12.65
CA ASN A 164 8.73 21.80 -12.09
C ASN A 164 7.39 21.44 -12.76
N LEU A 165 6.56 22.43 -13.10
CA LEU A 165 5.31 22.22 -13.84
C LEU A 165 5.56 21.76 -15.28
N ALA A 166 6.59 22.29 -15.92
CA ALA A 166 6.95 21.92 -17.29
C ALA A 166 7.64 20.54 -17.36
N GLN A 167 8.24 20.06 -16.26
CA GLN A 167 9.05 18.84 -16.24
C GLN A 167 8.36 17.61 -16.88
N PRO A 168 7.08 17.27 -16.57
CA PRO A 168 6.42 16.10 -17.16
C PRO A 168 6.19 16.22 -18.68
N ILE A 169 6.14 17.44 -19.19
CA ILE A 169 6.02 17.72 -20.63
C ILE A 169 7.42 17.65 -21.28
N ILE A 170 8.41 18.25 -20.64
CA ILE A 170 9.81 18.27 -21.09
C ILE A 170 10.37 16.85 -21.20
N GLU A 171 10.11 15.97 -20.23
CA GLU A 171 10.59 14.58 -20.24
C GLU A 171 10.11 13.78 -21.45
N LYS A 172 8.98 14.16 -22.05
CA LYS A 172 8.43 13.54 -23.26
C LYS A 172 9.01 14.12 -24.55
N LEU A 173 9.77 15.22 -24.47
CA LEU A 173 10.40 15.83 -25.63
C LEU A 173 11.63 15.01 -26.08
N PRO A 174 11.99 15.08 -27.37
CA PRO A 174 13.20 14.46 -27.87
C PRO A 174 14.44 14.90 -27.09
N GLN A 175 15.32 13.95 -26.78
CA GLN A 175 16.69 14.26 -26.38
C GLN A 175 17.51 14.44 -27.65
N ILE A 176 17.96 15.66 -27.91
CA ILE A 176 18.87 15.96 -29.02
C ILE A 176 20.20 16.35 -28.38
N GLY A 177 21.19 15.45 -28.44
CA GLY A 177 22.57 15.69 -28.00
C GLY A 177 23.02 14.90 -26.78
N GLY A 178 23.76 13.82 -27.05
CA GLY A 178 25.05 13.56 -26.41
C GLY A 178 26.17 14.00 -27.35
#